data_AF-A0A1A8Y0I7-F1
#
_entry.id   AF-A0A1A8Y0I7-F1
#
_cell.length_a   1.000
_cell.length_b   1.000
_cell.length_c   1.000
_cell.angle_alpha   90.00
_cell.angle_beta   90.00
_cell.angle_gamma   90.00
#
_symmetry.space_group_name_H-M   'P 1'
#
loop_
_entity.id
_entity.type
_entity.pdbx_description
1 polymer ?
#
loop_
_entity_poly.entity_id
_entity_poly.type
_entity_poly.pdbx_seq_one_letter_code
_entity_poly.pdbx_strand_id
1 'polypeptide(L)' 'MEIDRTTETWRALVERTEERLADCRAKNDGALDAEKTAHLRGRIAELKDLLALDNPIPALVADEPSGPFAY' A
#
# COMPACT_ATOMS: atom_id res chain seq x y z
N MET A 1 10.74 0.99 -21.53
CA MET A 1 10.84 2.23 -20.74
C MET A 1 11.23 1.80 -19.34
N GLU A 2 12.37 2.27 -18.85
CA GLU A 2 12.87 1.96 -17.51
C GLU A 2 12.53 3.12 -16.57
N ILE A 3 12.15 2.81 -15.33
CA ILE A 3 11.87 3.84 -14.33
C ILE A 3 13.22 4.31 -13.77
N ASP A 4 13.50 5.60 -13.91
CA ASP A 4 14.66 6.22 -13.28
C ASP A 4 14.39 6.49 -11.80
N ARG A 5 15.04 5.70 -10.94
CA ARG A 5 14.88 5.75 -9.49
C ARG A 5 15.96 6.55 -8.77
N THR A 6 16.90 7.12 -9.51
CA THR A 6 18.11 7.74 -8.93
C THR A 6 17.99 9.26 -8.81
N THR A 7 17.05 9.84 -9.54
CA THR A 7 16.81 11.29 -9.57
C THR A 7 16.25 11.81 -8.25
N GLU A 8 16.51 13.10 -8.00
CA GLU A 8 15.91 13.83 -6.88
C GLU A 8 14.39 13.85 -6.98
N THR A 9 13.84 13.94 -8.19
CA THR A 9 12.39 13.85 -8.44
C THR A 9 11.82 12.52 -7.96
N TRP A 10 12.49 11.41 -8.23
CA TRP A 10 12.05 10.10 -7.74
C TRP A 10 12.08 10.03 -6.22
N ARG A 11 13.16 10.50 -5.59
CA ARG A 11 13.27 10.53 -4.12
C ARG A 11 12.15 11.36 -3.48
N ALA A 12 11.86 12.54 -4.03
CA ALA A 12 10.78 13.39 -3.55
C ALA A 12 9.40 12.72 -3.72
N LEU A 13 9.22 11.94 -4.79
CA LEU A 13 7.98 11.17 -5.02
C LEU A 13 7.84 10.04 -4.00
N VAL A 14 8.91 9.30 -3.71
CA VAL A 14 8.92 8.26 -2.67
C VAL A 14 8.60 8.87 -1.31
N GLU A 15 9.32 9.91 -0.89
CA GLU A 15 9.09 10.61 0.39
C GLU A 15 7.64 11.08 0.51
N ARG A 16 7.12 11.76 -0.52
CA ARG A 16 5.73 12.22 -0.53
C ARG A 16 4.72 11.07 -0.46
N THR A 17 5.05 9.92 -1.04
CA THR A 17 4.18 8.72 -1.03
C THR A 17 4.19 8.06 0.35
N GLU A 18 5.34 8.01 1.02
CA GLU A 18 5.49 7.51 2.39
C GLU A 18 4.72 8.37 3.40
N GLU A 19 4.82 9.70 3.31
CA GLU A 19 4.02 10.64 4.13
C GLU A 19 2.52 10.37 3.99
N ARG A 20 2.03 10.26 2.76
CA ARG A 20 0.61 9.99 2.49
C ARG A 20 0.18 8.63 3.02
N LEU A 21 1.05 7.63 2.94
CA LEU A 21 0.79 6.31 3.49
C LEU A 21 0.67 6.38 5.02
N ALA A 22 1.54 7.12 5.70
CA ALA A 22 1.47 7.35 7.13
C ALA A 22 0.16 8.05 7.53
N ASP A 23 -0.22 9.11 6.81
CA ASP A 23 -1.49 9.82 7.02
C ASP A 23 -2.71 8.91 6.86
N CYS A 24 -2.73 8.09 5.80
CA CYS A 24 -3.83 7.17 5.55
C CYS A 24 -3.92 6.10 6.63
N ARG A 25 -2.78 5.58 7.12
CA ARG A 25 -2.75 4.62 8.24
C ARG A 25 -3.30 5.25 9.52
N ALA A 26 -2.82 6.44 9.89
CA ALA A 26 -3.31 7.16 11.06
C ALA A 26 -4.83 7.42 11.00
N LYS A 27 -5.36 7.75 9.81
CA LYS A 27 -6.81 7.92 9.60
C LYS A 27 -7.58 6.60 9.69
N ASN A 28 -7.03 5.52 9.14
CA ASN A 28 -7.65 4.20 9.16
C ASN A 28 -7.73 3.61 10.58
N ASP A 29 -6.81 4.00 11.47
CA ASP A 29 -6.82 3.60 12.88
C ASP A 29 -7.87 4.35 13.71
N GLY A 30 -8.53 5.37 13.13
CA GLY A 30 -9.66 6.06 13.73
C GLY A 30 -10.96 5.26 13.65
N ALA A 31 -11.96 5.70 14.43
CA ALA A 31 -13.31 5.13 14.39
C ALA A 31 -14.08 5.64 13.15
N LEU A 32 -13.93 4.93 12.03
CA LEU A 32 -14.63 5.20 10.78
C LEU A 32 -15.72 4.16 10.53
N ASP A 33 -16.70 4.52 9.70
CA ASP A 33 -17.65 3.56 9.17
C ASP A 33 -16.97 2.63 8.14
N ALA A 34 -17.63 1.50 7.86
CA ALA A 34 -17.07 0.44 7.05
C ALA A 34 -16.70 0.90 5.62
N GLU A 35 -17.48 1.82 5.03
CA GLU A 35 -17.24 2.33 3.69
C GLU A 35 -15.98 3.21 3.66
N LYS A 36 -15.84 4.14 4.62
CA LYS A 36 -14.65 4.98 4.75
C LYS A 36 -13.40 4.16 5.05
N THR A 37 -13.50 3.14 5.89
CA THR A 37 -12.40 2.20 6.15
C THR A 37 -12.02 1.45 4.87
N ALA A 38 -12.98 0.94 4.10
CA ALA A 38 -12.70 0.26 2.83
C ALA A 38 -12.00 1.19 1.83
N HIS A 39 -12.45 2.43 1.71
CA HIS A 39 -11.82 3.43 0.85
C HIS A 39 -10.37 3.73 1.25
N LEU A 40 -10.11 3.95 2.54
CA LEU A 40 -8.75 4.18 3.04
C LEU A 40 -7.84 2.96 2.83
N ARG A 41 -8.35 1.74 3.04
CA ARG A 41 -7.60 0.50 2.80
C ARG A 41 -7.24 0.34 1.32
N GLY A 42 -8.15 0.66 0.40
CA GLY A 42 -7.88 0.71 -1.03
C GLY A 42 -6.77 1.70 -1.37
N ARG A 43 -6.83 2.92 -0.79
CA ARG A 43 -5.80 3.93 -0.99
C ARG A 43 -4.44 3.51 -0.41
N ILE A 44 -4.43 2.85 0.74
CA ILE A 44 -3.21 2.29 1.35
C ILE A 44 -2.59 1.23 0.45
N ALA A 45 -3.40 0.36 -0.16
CA ALA A 45 -2.90 -0.66 -1.09
C ALA A 45 -2.24 -0.01 -2.33
N GLU A 46 -2.90 0.96 -2.96
CA GLU A 46 -2.35 1.70 -4.09
C GLU A 46 -1.01 2.39 -3.76
N LEU A 47 -0.91 3.05 -2.60
CA LEU A 47 0.34 3.71 -2.17
C LEU A 47 1.46 2.69 -1.92
N LYS A 48 1.15 1.50 -1.40
CA LYS A 48 2.12 0.42 -1.25
C LYS A 48 2.61 -0.11 -2.59
N ASP A 49 1.72 -0.25 -3.57
CA ASP A 49 2.09 -0.70 -4.92
C ASP A 49 3.04 0.31 -5.60
N LEU A 50 2.80 1.62 -5.40
CA LEU A 50 3.71 2.67 -5.87
C LEU A 50 5.09 2.59 -5.20
N LEU A 51 5.15 2.38 -3.88
CA LEU A 51 6.42 2.23 -3.16
C LEU A 51 7.15 0.93 -3.53
N ALA A 52 6.41 -0.11 -3.92
CA ALA A 52 6.99 -1.36 -4.41
C ALA A 52 7.76 -1.19 -5.73
N LEU A 53 7.54 -0.09 -6.46
CA LEU A 53 8.37 0.26 -7.62
C LEU A 53 9.81 0.60 -7.22
N ASP A 54 10.02 1.14 -6.03
CA ASP A 54 11.34 1.51 -5.49
C ASP A 54 11.98 0.35 -4.72
N ASN A 55 11.24 -0.24 -3.78
CA ASN A 55 11.65 -1.39 -3.01
C ASN A 55 10.60 -2.50 -3.12
N PRO A 56 10.78 -3.49 -4.01
CA PRO A 56 9.79 -4.52 -4.24
C PRO A 56 9.56 -5.31 -2.95
N ILE A 57 8.43 -5.03 -2.30
CA ILE A 57 7.97 -5.81 -1.15
C ILE A 57 7.65 -7.20 -1.70
N PRO A 58 8.22 -8.29 -1.14
CA PRO A 58 7.86 -9.63 -1.54
C PRO A 58 6.34 -9.75 -1.47
N ALA A 59 5.70 -10.13 -2.58
CA ALA A 59 4.26 -10.27 -2.60
C ALA A 59 3.85 -11.17 -1.43
N LEU A 60 3.13 -10.59 -0.47
CA LEU A 60 2.46 -11.38 0.56
C LEU A 60 1.40 -12.16 -0.21
N VAL A 61 1.73 -13.42 -0.51
CA VAL A 61 0.78 -14.40 -1.04
C VAL A 61 -0.41 -14.32 -0.11
N ALA A 62 -1.54 -13.83 -0.62
CA ALA A 62 -2.78 -13.84 0.13
C ALA A 62 -3.03 -15.30 0.49
N ASP A 63 -2.97 -15.59 1.79
CA ASP A 63 -3.10 -16.93 2.34
C ASP A 63 -4.39 -17.52 1.78
N GLU A 64 -4.24 -18.43 0.82
CA GLU A 64 -5.33 -19.27 0.33
C GLU A 64 -5.88 -19.95 1.59
N PRO A 65 -7.21 -19.95 1.85
CA PRO A 65 -7.73 -20.48 3.09
C PRO A 65 -7.41 -21.98 3.14
N SER A 66 -6.30 -22.32 3.77
CA SER A 66 -5.90 -23.65 4.19
C SER A 66 -6.83 -24.07 5.33
N GLY A 67 -8.09 -24.31 4.97
CA GLY A 67 -9.13 -24.87 5.84
C GLY A 67 -9.60 -26.20 5.25
N PRO A 68 -9.89 -27.23 6.09
CA PRO A 68 -10.01 -28.63 5.68
C PRO A 68 -11.31 -29.00 4.95
N PHE A 69 -12.04 -28.03 4.39
CA PHE A 69 -13.38 -28.24 3.82
C PHE A 69 -13.40 -27.97 2.31
N ALA A 70 -12.65 -28.76 1.55
CA ALA A 70 -12.95 -28.99 0.14
C ALA A 70 -14.02 -30.09 0.07
N TYR A 71 -15.19 -29.75 -0.50
CA TYR A 71 -16.29 -30.68 -0.73
C TYR A 71 -16.07 -31.47 -2.03
#